data_AF-A0A1F4DKW3-F1
#
_entry.id   AF-A0A1F4DKW3-F1
#
_cell.length_a   1.000
_cell.length_b   1.000
_cell.length_c   1.000
_cell.angle_alpha   90.00
_cell.angle_beta   90.00
_cell.angle_gamma   90.00
#
_symmetry.space_group_name_H-M   'P 1'
#
loop_
_entity.id
_entity.type
_entity.pdbx_description
1 polymer ?
#
loop_
_entity_poly.entity_id
_entity_poly.type
_entity_poly.pdbx_seq_one_letter_code
_entity_poly.pdbx_strand_id
1 'polypeptide(L)'
;MDTLPVKPERLVQLEEFARRRGKSTADALDDVLADYLESERQDYDEAVTGVRQGYEDVKAGRTKPAEPFLDEFARKHGLPR
;
A
#
# COMPACT_ATOMS: atom_id res chain seq x y z
N MET A 1 23.84 8.92 18.44
CA MET A 1 22.98 9.27 17.29
C MET A 1 23.55 8.52 16.11
N ASP A 2 22.79 7.55 15.61
CA ASP A 2 23.20 6.83 14.41
C ASP A 2 22.84 7.68 13.20
N THR A 3 23.81 7.93 12.34
CA THR A 3 23.64 8.74 11.13
C THR A 3 23.29 7.83 9.96
N LEU A 4 22.12 8.04 9.37
CA LEU A 4 21.69 7.32 8.16
C LEU A 4 22.19 8.08 6.91
N PRO A 5 23.03 7.46 6.06
CA PRO A 5 23.44 8.10 4.82
C PRO A 5 22.25 8.19 3.87
N VAL A 6 21.89 9.41 3.49
CA VAL A 6 20.84 9.70 2.51
C VAL A 6 21.49 10.29 1.27
N LYS A 7 21.02 9.87 0.09
CA LYS A 7 21.52 10.43 -1.17
C LYS A 7 21.23 11.94 -1.23
N PRO A 8 22.14 12.78 -1.75
CA PRO A 8 21.98 14.23 -1.75
C PRO A 8 20.66 14.70 -2.37
N GLU A 9 20.20 14.02 -3.43
CA GLU A 9 18.96 14.39 -4.11
C GLU A 9 17.72 14.19 -3.22
N ARG A 10 17.71 13.15 -2.38
CA ARG A 10 16.60 12.92 -1.44
C ARG A 10 16.66 13.90 -0.27
N LEU A 11 17.86 14.30 0.16
CA LEU A 11 18.01 15.29 1.21
C LEU A 11 17.38 16.63 0.80
N VAL A 12 17.64 17.09 -0.44
CA VAL A 12 17.02 18.32 -0.97
C VAL A 12 15.49 18.22 -1.01
N GLN A 13 14.95 17.08 -1.49
CA GLN A 13 13.50 16.87 -1.52
C GLN A 13 12.87 16.88 -0.12
N LEU A 14 13.56 16.28 0.86
CA LEU A 14 13.13 16.24 2.24
C LEU A 14 13.19 17.63 2.91
N GLU A 15 14.22 18.42 2.64
CA GLU A 15 14.35 19.79 3.12
C GLU A 15 13.24 20.69 2.56
N GLU A 16 12.93 20.58 1.27
CA GLU A 16 11.80 21.28 0.66
C GLU A 16 10.45 20.84 1.25
N PHE A 17 10.30 19.55 1.52
CA PHE A 17 9.12 18.99 2.16
C PHE A 17 8.96 19.51 3.61
N ALA A 18 10.06 19.54 4.38
CA ALA A 18 10.11 20.03 5.75
C ALA A 18 9.80 21.53 5.81
N ARG A 19 10.42 22.32 4.92
CA ARG A 19 10.19 23.77 4.81
C ARG A 19 8.72 24.10 4.54
N ARG A 20 8.06 23.36 3.65
CA ARG A 20 6.62 23.54 3.36
C ARG A 20 5.71 23.27 4.57
N ARG A 21 6.18 22.48 5.53
CA ARG A 21 5.44 22.08 6.74
C ARG A 21 5.90 22.81 8.00
N GLY A 22 6.91 23.69 7.91
CA GLY A 22 7.49 24.37 9.06
C GLY A 22 8.15 23.43 10.07
N LYS A 23 8.61 22.25 9.63
CA LYS A 23 9.25 21.23 10.47
C LYS A 23 10.76 21.22 10.27
N SER A 24 11.49 20.63 11.22
CA SER A 24 12.89 20.27 10.99
C SER A 24 12.98 19.14 9.97
N THR A 25 14.11 19.04 9.26
CA THR A 25 14.36 17.93 8.31
C THR A 25 14.28 16.56 9.00
N ALA A 26 14.67 16.47 10.28
CA ALA A 26 14.60 15.25 11.06
C ALA A 26 13.16 14.86 11.41
N ASP A 27 12.35 15.81 11.89
CA ASP A 27 10.93 15.54 12.22
C ASP A 27 10.14 15.17 10.97
N ALA A 28 10.41 15.87 9.86
CA ALA A 28 9.79 15.56 8.57
C ALA A 28 10.18 14.17 8.04
N LEU A 29 11.41 13.71 8.33
CA LEU A 29 11.84 12.36 7.98
C LEU A 29 11.11 11.32 8.81
N ASP A 30 10.98 11.56 10.12
CA ASP A 30 10.29 10.67 11.05
C ASP A 30 8.83 10.51 10.65
N ASP A 31 8.13 11.59 10.33
CA ASP A 31 6.75 11.55 9.84
C ASP A 31 6.63 10.69 8.57
N VAL A 32 7.48 10.93 7.57
CA VAL A 32 7.43 10.22 6.28
C VAL A 32 7.70 8.73 6.46
N LEU A 33 8.63 8.38 7.34
CA LEU A 33 8.93 6.99 7.67
C LEU A 33 7.77 6.34 8.42
N ALA A 34 7.17 7.03 9.39
CA ALA A 34 6.02 6.54 10.13
C ALA A 34 4.84 6.25 9.19
N ASP A 35 4.50 7.21 8.33
CA ASP A 35 3.41 7.09 7.34
C ASP A 35 3.65 5.92 6.37
N TYR A 36 4.88 5.82 5.83
CA TYR A 36 5.21 4.76 4.88
C TYR A 36 5.15 3.38 5.52
N LEU A 37 5.75 3.22 6.71
CA LEU A 37 5.79 1.93 7.41
C LEU A 37 4.41 1.51 7.91
N GLU A 38 3.55 2.46 8.28
CA GLU A 38 2.17 2.16 8.63
C GLU A 38 1.38 1.68 7.42
N SER A 39 1.46 2.38 6.28
CA SER A 39 0.81 1.97 5.04
C SER A 39 1.27 0.58 4.60
N GLU A 40 2.58 0.32 4.61
CA GLU A 40 3.15 -0.97 4.22
C GLU A 40 2.64 -2.11 5.13
N ARG A 41 2.52 -1.86 6.45
CA ARG A 41 1.96 -2.82 7.39
C ARG A 41 0.48 -3.08 7.11
N GLN A 42 -0.31 -2.04 6.86
CA GLN A 42 -1.73 -2.17 6.57
C GLN A 42 -1.97 -2.96 5.27
N ASP A 43 -1.23 -2.65 4.21
CA ASP A 43 -1.31 -3.35 2.91
C ASP A 43 -0.96 -4.83 3.06
N TYR A 44 0.10 -5.12 3.83
CA TYR A 44 0.50 -6.50 4.13
C TYR A 44 -0.58 -7.26 4.89
N ASP A 45 -1.12 -6.67 5.96
CA ASP A 45 -2.15 -7.29 6.80
C ASP A 45 -3.45 -7.52 6.03
N GLU A 46 -3.85 -6.58 5.16
CA GLU A 46 -5.00 -6.72 4.27
C GLU A 46 -4.79 -7.86 3.28
N ALA A 47 -3.63 -7.93 2.63
CA ALA A 47 -3.31 -9.00 1.68
C ALA A 47 -3.32 -10.39 2.36
N VAL A 48 -2.69 -10.51 3.53
CA VAL A 48 -2.68 -11.77 4.30
C VAL A 48 -4.09 -12.17 4.72
N THR A 49 -4.89 -11.21 5.18
CA THR A 49 -6.28 -11.46 5.58
C THR A 49 -7.13 -11.90 4.39
N GLY A 50 -7.00 -11.24 3.24
CA GLY A 50 -7.70 -11.61 2.01
C GLY A 50 -7.35 -13.01 1.52
N VAL A 51 -6.07 -13.38 1.53
CA VAL A 51 -5.62 -14.74 1.18
C VAL A 51 -6.20 -15.77 2.14
N ARG A 52 -6.14 -15.52 3.44
CA ARG A 52 -6.69 -16.43 4.46
C ARG A 52 -8.19 -16.62 4.29
N GLN A 53 -8.93 -15.54 4.07
CA GLN A 53 -10.37 -15.60 3.84
C GLN A 53 -10.70 -16.39 2.57
N GLY A 54 -10.02 -16.11 1.45
CA GLY A 54 -10.23 -16.83 0.20
C GLY A 54 -9.94 -18.33 0.33
N TYR A 55 -8.91 -18.70 1.09
CA TYR A 55 -8.60 -20.10 1.38
C TYR A 55 -9.71 -20.81 2.16
N GLU A 56 -10.28 -20.16 3.17
CA GLU A 56 -11.40 -20.70 3.94
C GLU A 56 -12.70 -20.76 3.13
N ASP A 57 -12.92 -19.81 2.21
CA ASP A 57 -14.04 -19.84 1.27
C ASP A 57 -13.95 -21.03 0.30
N VAL A 58 -12.75 -21.31 -0.23
CA VAL A 58 -12.50 -22.49 -1.06
C VAL A 58 -12.77 -23.77 -0.28
N LYS A 59 -12.25 -23.90 0.95
CA LYS A 59 -12.50 -25.07 1.80
C LYS A 59 -13.99 -25.29 2.09
N ALA A 60 -14.73 -24.22 2.28
CA ALA A 60 -16.16 -24.28 2.56
C ALA A 60 -17.04 -24.39 1.31
N GLY A 61 -16.45 -24.47 0.10
CA GLY A 61 -17.18 -24.51 -1.16
C GLY A 61 -17.90 -23.20 -1.50
N ARG A 62 -17.56 -22.08 -0.85
CA ARG A 62 -18.11 -20.73 -1.11
C ARG A 62 -17.41 -20.09 -2.32
N THR A 63 -17.40 -20.80 -3.44
CA THR A 63 -16.76 -20.36 -4.69
C THR A 63 -17.81 -20.17 -5.78
N LYS A 64 -17.54 -19.28 -6.74
CA LYS A 64 -18.32 -19.15 -7.97
C LYS A 64 -17.47 -19.52 -9.18
N PRO A 65 -18.07 -20.06 -10.26
CA PRO A 65 -17.32 -20.33 -11.50
C PRO A 65 -16.72 -19.05 -12.08
N ALA A 66 -15.52 -19.17 -12.67
CA ALA A 66 -14.76 -18.03 -13.15
C ALA A 66 -15.39 -17.34 -14.36
N GLU A 67 -15.83 -18.10 -15.36
CA GLU A 67 -16.47 -17.57 -16.58
C GLU A 67 -17.64 -16.62 -16.31
N PRO A 68 -18.71 -17.01 -15.58
CA PRO A 68 -19.83 -16.11 -15.33
C PRO A 68 -19.44 -14.88 -14.50
N PHE A 69 -18.42 -15.01 -13.63
CA PHE A 69 -17.89 -13.86 -12.90
C PHE A 69 -17.15 -12.88 -13.81
N LEU A 70 -16.23 -13.36 -14.64
CA LEU A 70 -15.46 -12.54 -15.57
C LEU A 70 -16.40 -11.85 -16.58
N ASP A 71 -17.42 -12.57 -17.01
CA ASP A 71 -18.50 -12.09 -17.86
C ASP A 71 -19.30 -10.93 -17.26
N GLU A 72 -19.64 -11.02 -15.98
CA GLU A 72 -20.29 -9.95 -15.21
C GLU A 72 -19.35 -8.77 -14.98
N PHE A 73 -18.11 -9.05 -14.58
CA PHE A 73 -17.07 -8.06 -14.33
C PHE A 73 -16.78 -7.22 -15.57
N ALA A 74 -16.59 -7.87 -16.72
CA ALA A 74 -16.34 -7.18 -17.99
C ALA A 74 -17.51 -6.26 -18.37
N ARG A 75 -18.76 -6.71 -18.24
CA ARG A 75 -19.94 -5.86 -18.48
C ARG A 75 -20.01 -4.67 -17.53
N LYS A 76 -19.76 -4.90 -16.24
CA LYS A 76 -19.81 -3.86 -15.21
C LYS A 76 -18.78 -2.75 -15.45
N HIS A 77 -17.61 -3.11 -15.95
CA HIS A 77 -16.48 -2.19 -16.12
C HIS A 77 -16.22 -1.80 -17.59
N GLY A 78 -17.07 -2.21 -18.52
CA GLY A 78 -16.94 -1.90 -19.94
C GLY A 78 -15.70 -2.52 -20.60
N LEU A 79 -15.21 -3.65 -20.10
CA LEU A 79 -14.05 -4.33 -20.65
C LEU A 79 -14.44 -5.20 -21.86
N PRO A 80 -13.62 -5.24 -22.92
CA PRO A 80 -13.82 -6.17 -24.02
C PRO A 80 -13.63 -7.61 -23.55
N ARG A 81 -14.32 -8.55 -24.20
CA ARG A 81 -14.11 -9.99 -24.03
C ARG A 81 -13.14 -10.54 -25.06
#